data_AF-G2FWL6-F1
#
_entry.id   AF-G2FWL6-F1
#
_cell.length_a   1.000
_cell.length_b   1.000
_cell.length_c   1.000
_cell.angle_alpha   90.00
_cell.angle_beta   90.00
_cell.angle_gamma   90.00
#
_symmetry.space_group_name_H-M   'P 1'
#
loop_
_entity.id
_entity.type
_entity.pdbx_description
1 polymer ?
#
loop_
_entity_poly.entity_id
_entity_poly.type
_entity_poly.pdbx_seq_one_letter_code
_entity_poly.pdbx_strand_id
1 'polypeptide(L)'
;MTGTGLGAILFGPTAVSILGIIVLIFQAILLAHGGLTTLGANTFSMAIAGPFLSYGIYKLCQLLKVNRYVGIFLAASIGDLFTYCVTSVELALAYPSETGGVLASALKFLAVFAPTQLPLAIIEGILSVVIIMGLETYAIPELKKIGFSIGGNK
;
A
#
# COMPACT_ATOMS: atom_id res chain seq x y z
N MET A 1 3.06 6.44 -6.24
CA MET A 1 2.11 5.32 -6.21
C MET A 1 2.86 4.08 -5.85
N THR A 2 2.52 3.48 -4.74
CA THR A 2 3.11 2.20 -4.33
C THR A 2 2.48 1.06 -5.13
N GLY A 3 1.20 1.16 -5.51
CA GLY A 3 0.45 0.13 -6.25
C GLY A 3 0.28 -1.17 -5.46
N THR A 4 0.77 -1.19 -4.22
CA THR A 4 0.91 -2.36 -3.36
C THR A 4 -0.44 -2.75 -2.77
N GLY A 5 -1.29 -1.77 -2.45
CA GLY A 5 -2.67 -2.01 -2.01
C GLY A 5 -3.54 -2.67 -3.07
N LEU A 6 -3.52 -2.16 -4.31
CA LEU A 6 -4.24 -2.76 -5.44
C LEU A 6 -3.70 -4.17 -5.76
N GLY A 7 -2.36 -4.32 -5.78
CA GLY A 7 -1.73 -5.62 -5.96
C GLY A 7 -2.21 -6.62 -4.90
N ALA A 8 -2.27 -6.21 -3.64
CA ALA A 8 -2.69 -7.07 -2.54
C ALA A 8 -4.15 -7.51 -2.68
N ILE A 9 -5.02 -6.61 -3.14
CA ILE A 9 -6.44 -6.89 -3.41
C ILE A 9 -6.59 -7.92 -4.55
N LEU A 10 -5.78 -7.81 -5.60
CA LEU A 10 -5.87 -8.66 -6.79
C LEU A 10 -5.19 -10.03 -6.62
N PHE A 11 -3.97 -10.05 -6.11
CA PHE A 11 -3.09 -11.24 -6.11
C PHE A 11 -2.83 -11.79 -4.70
N GLY A 12 -3.28 -11.10 -3.65
CA GLY A 12 -3.01 -11.44 -2.26
C GLY A 12 -1.67 -10.89 -1.76
N PRO A 13 -1.52 -10.71 -0.43
CA PRO A 13 -0.37 -10.02 0.16
C PRO A 13 0.94 -10.78 -0.03
N THR A 14 0.93 -12.12 0.05
CA THR A 14 2.14 -12.94 -0.06
C THR A 14 2.81 -12.85 -1.44
N ALA A 15 2.01 -12.92 -2.52
CA ALA A 15 2.54 -12.79 -3.88
C ALA A 15 3.11 -11.38 -4.11
N VAL A 16 2.41 -10.36 -3.59
CA VAL A 16 2.82 -8.96 -3.70
C VAL A 16 4.08 -8.67 -2.91
N SER A 17 4.35 -9.35 -1.79
CA SER A 17 5.62 -9.19 -1.08
C SER A 17 6.82 -9.60 -1.93
N ILE A 18 6.71 -10.70 -2.67
CA ILE A 18 7.78 -11.16 -3.56
C ILE A 18 7.95 -10.20 -4.74
N LEU A 19 6.83 -9.83 -5.39
CA LEU A 19 6.84 -8.88 -6.50
C LEU A 19 7.37 -7.51 -6.06
N GLY A 20 7.01 -7.07 -4.84
CA GLY A 20 7.42 -5.81 -4.26
C GLY A 20 8.93 -5.71 -4.08
N ILE A 21 9.60 -6.78 -3.63
CA ILE A 21 11.07 -6.81 -3.54
C ILE A 21 11.68 -6.60 -4.94
N ILE A 22 11.18 -7.31 -5.96
CA ILE A 22 11.68 -7.19 -7.33
C ILE A 22 11.50 -5.76 -7.86
N VAL A 23 10.32 -5.17 -7.63
CA VAL A 23 10.02 -3.79 -8.01
C VAL A 23 10.96 -2.82 -7.30
N LEU A 24 11.21 -3.00 -6.00
CA LEU A 24 12.12 -2.15 -5.22
C LEU A 24 13.58 -2.25 -5.68
N ILE A 25 14.04 -3.43 -6.10
CA ILE A 25 15.36 -3.60 -6.73
C ILE A 25 15.45 -2.76 -8.00
N PHE A 26 14.44 -2.84 -8.87
CA PHE A 26 14.40 -2.03 -10.09
C PHE A 26 14.29 -0.54 -9.81
N GLN A 27 13.54 -0.13 -8.79
CA GLN A 27 13.47 1.27 -8.38
C GLN A 27 14.83 1.80 -7.92
N ALA A 28 15.56 1.01 -7.12
CA ALA A 28 16.88 1.40 -6.62
C ALA A 28 17.92 1.51 -7.74
N ILE A 29 17.93 0.57 -8.69
CA ILE A 29 18.98 0.48 -9.73
C ILE A 29 18.65 1.34 -10.96
N LEU A 30 17.40 1.33 -11.43
CA LEU A 30 17.02 1.96 -12.71
C LEU A 30 16.47 3.38 -12.55
N LEU A 31 15.79 3.67 -11.44
CA LEU A 31 15.11 4.96 -11.24
C LEU A 31 15.82 5.85 -10.21
N ALA A 32 16.93 5.38 -9.63
CA ALA A 32 17.60 6.01 -8.49
C ALA A 32 16.62 6.42 -7.37
N HIS A 33 15.56 5.60 -7.18
CA HIS A 33 14.51 5.83 -6.21
C HIS A 33 14.62 4.78 -5.12
N GLY A 34 14.96 5.21 -3.90
CA GLY A 34 15.34 4.32 -2.81
C GLY A 34 16.84 4.03 -2.79
N GLY A 35 17.23 2.87 -2.28
CA GLY A 35 18.64 2.47 -2.19
C GLY A 35 18.81 0.99 -1.86
N LEU A 36 19.96 0.42 -2.23
CA LEU A 36 20.24 -0.99 -1.96
C LEU A 36 20.38 -1.29 -0.46
N THR A 37 20.89 -0.33 0.32
CA THR A 37 20.99 -0.44 1.78
C THR A 37 19.66 -0.22 2.48
N THR A 38 18.78 0.59 1.90
CA THR A 38 17.42 0.84 2.41
C THR A 38 16.40 -0.17 1.91
N LEU A 39 16.81 -1.10 1.05
CA LEU A 39 15.93 -2.08 0.41
C LEU A 39 15.18 -2.95 1.43
N GLY A 40 15.84 -3.35 2.52
CA GLY A 40 15.21 -4.13 3.59
C GLY A 40 14.07 -3.36 4.28
N ALA A 41 14.33 -2.11 4.69
CA ALA A 41 13.33 -1.24 5.31
C ALA A 41 12.17 -0.94 4.34
N ASN A 42 12.48 -0.57 3.10
CA ASN A 42 11.46 -0.32 2.07
C ASN A 42 10.62 -1.57 1.76
N THR A 43 11.23 -2.75 1.77
CA THR A 43 10.52 -4.02 1.60
C THR A 43 9.56 -4.24 2.76
N PHE A 44 10.01 -4.01 3.99
CA PHE A 44 9.17 -4.19 5.17
C PHE A 44 7.96 -3.26 5.16
N SER A 45 8.17 -1.96 4.92
CA SER A 45 7.08 -0.99 4.86
C SER A 45 6.16 -1.22 3.66
N MET A 46 6.71 -1.23 2.44
CA MET A 46 5.92 -1.17 1.20
C MET A 46 5.48 -2.54 0.68
N ALA A 47 6.29 -3.58 0.81
CA ALA A 47 5.98 -4.91 0.25
C ALA A 47 5.35 -5.86 1.28
N ILE A 48 5.44 -5.55 2.58
CA ILE A 48 4.88 -6.39 3.65
C ILE A 48 3.80 -5.63 4.41
N ALA A 49 4.17 -4.62 5.20
CA ALA A 49 3.25 -3.96 6.13
C ALA A 49 2.02 -3.36 5.42
N GLY A 50 2.23 -2.59 4.34
CA GLY A 50 1.17 -2.02 3.51
C GLY A 50 0.21 -3.07 2.93
N PRO A 51 0.69 -4.02 2.09
CA PRO A 51 -0.13 -5.08 1.48
C PRO A 51 -0.95 -5.90 2.47
N PHE A 52 -0.36 -6.28 3.60
CA PHE A 52 -1.06 -7.06 4.61
C PHE A 52 -2.20 -6.25 5.24
N LEU A 53 -1.96 -4.98 5.57
CA LEU A 53 -3.02 -4.12 6.11
C LEU A 53 -4.11 -3.84 5.05
N SER A 54 -3.74 -3.48 3.82
CA SER A 54 -4.70 -3.26 2.73
C SER A 54 -5.59 -4.49 2.52
N TYR A 55 -5.00 -5.68 2.46
CA TYR A 55 -5.76 -6.91 2.30
C TYR A 55 -6.68 -7.19 3.49
N GLY A 56 -6.19 -6.96 4.71
CA GLY A 56 -6.99 -7.07 5.93
C GLY A 56 -8.19 -6.14 5.93
N ILE A 57 -8.01 -4.88 5.57
CA ILE A 57 -9.09 -3.88 5.44
C ILE A 57 -10.07 -4.30 4.35
N TYR A 58 -9.59 -4.74 3.19
CA TYR A 58 -10.44 -5.20 2.09
C TYR A 58 -11.31 -6.41 2.51
N LYS A 59 -10.74 -7.37 3.25
CA LYS A 59 -11.47 -8.53 3.77
C LYS A 59 -12.46 -8.13 4.86
N LEU A 60 -12.09 -7.21 5.74
CA LEU A 60 -12.98 -6.67 6.77
C LEU A 60 -14.17 -5.94 6.14
N CYS A 61 -13.94 -5.09 5.13
CA CYS A 61 -15.01 -4.42 4.40
C CYS A 61 -15.97 -5.41 3.72
N GLN A 62 -15.45 -6.50 3.14
CA GLN A 62 -16.30 -7.57 2.59
C GLN A 62 -17.12 -8.28 3.67
N LEU A 63 -16.52 -8.58 4.82
CA LEU A 63 -17.22 -9.22 5.95
C LEU A 63 -18.34 -8.31 6.49
N LEU A 64 -18.09 -7.01 6.56
CA LEU A 64 -19.04 -5.99 6.99
C LEU A 64 -20.06 -5.61 5.89
N LYS A 65 -20.01 -6.25 4.72
CA LYS A 65 -20.88 -5.96 3.56
C LYS A 65 -20.86 -4.49 3.12
N VAL A 66 -19.72 -3.82 3.30
CA VAL A 66 -19.49 -2.47 2.79
C VAL A 66 -19.50 -2.51 1.25
N ASN A 67 -19.93 -1.43 0.61
CA ASN A 67 -19.84 -1.31 -0.85
C ASN A 67 -18.41 -1.63 -1.31
N ARG A 68 -18.28 -2.54 -2.27
CA ARG A 68 -17.00 -3.04 -2.79
C ARG A 68 -16.03 -1.92 -3.17
N TYR A 69 -16.50 -0.91 -3.90
CA TYR A 69 -15.66 0.20 -4.34
C TYR A 69 -15.18 1.06 -3.16
N VAL A 70 -16.04 1.27 -2.16
CA VAL A 70 -15.66 1.94 -0.91
C VAL A 70 -14.64 1.09 -0.14
N GLY A 71 -14.82 -0.23 -0.10
CA GLY A 71 -13.87 -1.15 0.51
C GLY A 71 -12.50 -1.13 -0.16
N ILE A 72 -12.44 -1.06 -1.50
CA ILE A 72 -11.19 -0.93 -2.26
C ILE A 72 -10.53 0.42 -1.99
N PHE A 73 -11.29 1.51 -2.01
CA PHE A 73 -10.78 2.84 -1.69
C PHE A 73 -10.15 2.87 -0.29
N LEU A 74 -10.87 2.40 0.72
CA LEU A 74 -10.40 2.37 2.11
C LEU A 74 -9.15 1.48 2.26
N ALA A 75 -9.16 0.30 1.64
CA ALA A 75 -8.03 -0.62 1.67
C ALA A 75 -6.76 -0.02 1.06
N ALA A 76 -6.89 0.63 -0.10
CA ALA A 76 -5.77 1.27 -0.78
C ALA A 76 -5.28 2.50 -0.01
N SER A 77 -6.16 3.45 0.34
CA SER A 77 -5.77 4.69 1.02
C SER A 77 -5.19 4.44 2.41
N ILE A 78 -5.80 3.57 3.22
CA ILE A 78 -5.31 3.32 4.58
C ILE A 78 -4.02 2.50 4.56
N GLY A 79 -3.88 1.55 3.64
CA GLY A 79 -2.63 0.79 3.51
C GLY A 79 -1.45 1.64 3.06
N ASP A 80 -1.69 2.61 2.17
CA ASP A 80 -0.68 3.57 1.74
C ASP A 80 -0.26 4.49 2.90
N LEU A 81 -1.23 5.06 3.63
CA LEU A 81 -0.95 5.82 4.86
C LEU A 81 -0.18 5.01 5.90
N PHE A 82 -0.51 3.74 6.07
CA PHE A 82 0.19 2.86 7.02
C PHE A 82 1.63 2.59 6.60
N THR A 83 1.88 2.43 5.31
CA THR A 83 3.24 2.31 4.76
C THR A 83 4.09 3.53 5.14
N TYR A 84 3.51 4.72 5.06
CA TYR A 84 4.19 5.96 5.49
C TYR A 84 4.38 6.05 7.00
N CYS A 85 3.43 5.56 7.79
CA CYS A 85 3.59 5.46 9.24
C CYS A 85 4.78 4.54 9.59
N VAL A 86 4.88 3.37 8.96
CA VAL A 86 5.99 2.43 9.20
C VAL A 86 7.33 3.05 8.79
N THR A 87 7.40 3.65 7.60
CA THR A 87 8.60 4.36 7.13
C THR A 87 9.02 5.48 8.10
N SER A 88 8.08 6.23 8.64
CA SER A 88 8.37 7.30 9.61
C SER A 88 8.95 6.76 10.91
N VAL A 89 8.49 5.59 11.36
CA VAL A 89 9.04 4.91 12.54
C VAL A 89 10.44 4.36 12.25
N GLU A 90 10.67 3.77 11.08
CA GLU A 90 12.00 3.30 10.64
C GLU A 90 13.02 4.44 10.65
N LEU A 91 12.66 5.59 10.08
CA LEU A 91 13.49 6.80 10.10
C LEU A 91 13.69 7.34 11.52
N ALA A 92 12.68 7.29 12.37
CA ALA A 92 12.78 7.75 13.76
C ALA A 92 13.72 6.89 14.61
N LEU A 93 13.76 5.58 14.35
CA LEU A 93 14.69 4.66 14.99
C LEU A 93 16.12 4.87 14.49
N ALA A 94 16.29 5.17 13.20
CA ALA A 94 17.59 5.46 12.60
C ALA A 94 18.16 6.84 13.01
N TYR A 95 17.28 7.83 13.19
CA TYR A 95 17.64 9.22 13.51
C TYR A 95 16.85 9.77 14.71
N PRO A 96 17.18 9.36 15.94
CA PRO A 96 16.54 9.88 17.14
C PRO A 96 16.90 11.36 17.39
N SER A 97 15.92 12.17 17.76
CA SER A 97 16.09 13.60 18.06
C SER A 97 16.81 13.78 19.41
N GLU A 98 17.75 14.73 19.48
CA GLU A 98 18.47 15.06 20.73
C GLU A 98 17.51 15.41 21.87
N THR A 99 16.43 16.14 21.53
CA THR A 99 15.32 16.43 22.43
C THR A 99 14.12 15.57 22.05
N GLY A 100 13.65 14.75 23.00
CA GLY A 100 12.45 13.91 22.85
C GLY A 100 12.64 12.57 22.13
N GLY A 101 13.87 12.21 21.72
CA GLY A 101 14.24 10.87 21.26
C GLY A 101 13.45 10.38 20.03
N VAL A 102 13.20 9.07 19.98
CA VAL A 102 12.54 8.40 18.85
C VAL A 102 11.11 8.91 18.64
N LEU A 103 10.34 9.13 19.71
CA LEU A 103 8.95 9.58 19.59
C LEU A 103 8.87 10.98 18.94
N ALA A 104 9.76 11.90 19.33
CA ALA A 104 9.83 13.22 18.72
C ALA A 104 10.23 13.14 17.23
N SER A 105 11.17 12.26 16.87
CA SER A 105 11.54 12.03 15.47
C SER A 105 10.38 11.45 14.66
N ALA A 106 9.65 10.47 15.20
CA ALA A 106 8.52 9.85 14.50
C ALA A 106 7.43 10.88 14.18
N LEU A 107 7.09 11.74 15.14
CA LEU A 107 6.14 12.83 14.93
C LEU A 107 6.63 13.84 13.88
N LYS A 108 7.93 14.20 13.90
CA LYS A 108 8.52 15.09 12.90
C LYS A 108 8.43 14.48 11.49
N PHE A 109 8.82 13.22 11.31
CA PHE A 109 8.76 12.55 10.00
C PHE A 109 7.33 12.40 9.50
N LEU A 110 6.39 11.98 10.37
CA LEU A 110 4.97 11.93 10.03
C LEU A 110 4.44 13.30 9.59
N ALA A 111 4.76 14.36 10.34
CA ALA A 111 4.31 15.71 10.03
C ALA A 111 4.91 16.26 8.72
N VAL A 112 6.18 15.94 8.43
CA VAL A 112 6.84 16.35 7.18
C VAL A 112 6.27 15.62 5.97
N PHE A 113 5.90 14.35 6.13
CA PHE A 113 5.32 13.56 5.06
C PHE A 113 3.82 13.81 4.86
N ALA A 114 3.07 14.19 5.89
CA ALA A 114 1.63 14.35 5.81
C ALA A 114 1.12 15.23 4.64
N PRO A 115 1.72 16.40 4.30
CA PRO A 115 1.24 17.26 3.21
C PRO A 115 1.30 16.62 1.82
N THR A 116 2.21 15.67 1.61
CA THR A 116 2.35 14.98 0.31
C THR A 116 1.68 13.62 0.32
N GLN A 117 1.77 12.88 1.43
CA GLN A 117 1.27 11.52 1.50
C GLN A 117 -0.24 11.43 1.72
N LEU A 118 -0.84 12.39 2.43
CA LEU A 118 -2.29 12.39 2.60
C LEU A 118 -3.02 12.63 1.26
N PRO A 119 -2.63 13.62 0.42
CA PRO A 119 -3.19 13.73 -0.93
C PRO A 119 -2.91 12.52 -1.81
N LEU A 120 -1.69 11.96 -1.74
CA LEU A 120 -1.31 10.81 -2.57
C LEU A 120 -2.14 9.57 -2.23
N ALA A 121 -2.34 9.27 -0.95
CA ALA A 121 -3.15 8.13 -0.50
C ALA A 121 -4.62 8.24 -0.96
N ILE A 122 -5.19 9.44 -0.98
CA ILE A 122 -6.55 9.67 -1.47
C ILE A 122 -6.61 9.42 -2.98
N ILE A 123 -5.68 9.99 -3.75
CA ILE A 123 -5.60 9.82 -5.20
C ILE A 123 -5.40 8.34 -5.56
N GLU A 124 -4.53 7.65 -4.83
CA GLU A 124 -4.25 6.22 -5.04
C GLU A 124 -5.46 5.34 -4.69
N GLY A 125 -6.23 5.70 -3.67
CA GLY A 125 -7.51 5.08 -3.36
C GLY A 125 -8.50 5.21 -4.52
N ILE A 126 -8.68 6.43 -5.04
CA ILE A 126 -9.58 6.69 -6.18
C ILE A 126 -9.11 5.92 -7.41
N LEU A 127 -7.82 5.98 -7.72
CA LEU A 127 -7.24 5.33 -8.88
C LEU A 127 -7.37 3.80 -8.81
N SER A 128 -7.18 3.21 -7.62
CA SER A 128 -7.40 1.78 -7.40
C SER A 128 -8.84 1.36 -7.70
N VAL A 129 -9.82 2.17 -7.30
CA VAL A 129 -11.23 1.95 -7.64
C VAL A 129 -11.46 2.04 -9.15
N VAL A 130 -10.93 3.06 -9.81
CA VAL A 130 -11.03 3.23 -11.27
C VAL A 130 -10.42 2.06 -12.03
N ILE A 131 -9.25 1.58 -11.61
CA ILE A 131 -8.61 0.42 -12.22
C ILE A 131 -9.48 -0.84 -12.05
N ILE A 132 -10.02 -1.09 -10.87
CA ILE A 132 -10.90 -2.25 -10.65
C ILE A 132 -12.16 -2.14 -11.52
N MET A 133 -12.79 -0.97 -11.62
CA MET A 133 -13.93 -0.76 -12.50
C MET A 133 -13.58 -1.05 -13.98
N GLY A 134 -12.41 -0.59 -14.43
CA GLY A 134 -11.92 -0.87 -15.78
C GLY A 134 -11.68 -2.37 -16.02
N LEU A 135 -11.05 -3.06 -15.06
CA LEU A 135 -10.82 -4.51 -15.14
C LEU A 135 -12.13 -5.30 -15.13
N GLU A 136 -13.10 -4.90 -14.32
CA GLU A 136 -14.43 -5.53 -14.29
C GLU A 136 -15.23 -5.27 -15.57
N THR A 137 -14.92 -4.21 -16.32
CA THR A 137 -15.56 -3.90 -17.60
C THR A 137 -14.92 -4.65 -18.77
N TYR A 138 -13.58 -4.74 -18.81
CA TYR A 138 -12.85 -5.19 -20.00
C TYR A 138 -12.10 -6.52 -19.83
N ALA A 139 -11.83 -6.96 -18.60
CA ALA A 139 -10.93 -8.07 -18.29
C ALA A 139 -11.57 -9.13 -17.36
N ILE A 140 -12.89 -9.32 -17.47
CA ILE A 140 -13.64 -10.33 -16.71
C ILE A 140 -13.02 -11.74 -16.83
N PRO A 141 -12.64 -12.24 -18.02
CA PRO A 141 -12.02 -13.56 -18.14
C PRO A 141 -10.72 -13.68 -17.33
N GLU A 142 -9.90 -12.64 -17.32
CA GLU A 142 -8.62 -12.57 -16.62
C GLU A 142 -8.82 -12.52 -15.10
N LEU A 143 -9.77 -11.69 -14.63
CA LEU A 143 -10.14 -11.62 -13.22
C LEU A 143 -10.63 -12.97 -12.68
N LYS A 144 -11.40 -13.73 -13.47
CA LYS A 144 -11.82 -15.08 -13.09
C LYS A 144 -10.65 -16.06 -12.99
N LYS A 145 -9.66 -15.97 -13.90
CA LYS A 145 -8.48 -16.85 -13.86
C LYS A 145 -7.65 -16.68 -12.59
N ILE A 146 -7.57 -15.46 -12.05
CA ILE A 146 -6.86 -15.18 -10.80
C ILE A 146 -7.73 -15.39 -9.55
N GLY A 147 -8.95 -15.94 -9.71
CA GLY A 147 -9.86 -16.21 -8.59
C GLY A 147 -10.43 -14.96 -7.93
N PHE A 148 -10.37 -13.80 -8.59
CA PHE A 148 -10.92 -12.57 -8.06
C PHE A 148 -12.45 -12.61 -8.13
N SER A 149 -13.10 -12.53 -6.96
CA SER A 149 -14.56 -12.56 -6.89
C SER A 149 -15.13 -11.29 -7.51
N ILE A 150 -15.69 -11.40 -8.72
CA ILE A 150 -16.38 -10.31 -9.42
C ILE A 150 -17.75 -10.12 -8.73
N GLY A 151 -18.04 -8.89 -8.30
CA GLY A 151 -19.26 -8.57 -7.58
C GLY A 151 -20.49 -8.60 -8.48
N GLY A 152 -21.00 -9.79 -8.78
CA GLY A 152 -22.35 -10.01 -9.31
C GLY A 152 -23.21 -10.66 -8.22
N ASN A 153 -24.36 -10.06 -7.92
CA ASN A 153 -25.34 -10.46 -6.89
C ASN A 153 -25.35 -11.97 -6.54
N LYS A 154 -25.22 -12.26 -5.25
CA LYS A 154 -26.00 -13.35 -4.65
C LYS A 154 -27.34 -12.79 -4.23
#